data_AF-A0A2M4C199-F1
#
_entry.id   AF-A0A2M4C199-F1
#
_cell.length_a   1.000
_cell.length_b   1.000
_cell.length_c   1.000
_cell.angle_alpha   90.00
_cell.angle_beta   90.00
_cell.angle_gamma   90.00
#
_symmetry.space_group_name_H-M   'P 1'
#
loop_
_entity.id
_entity.type
_entity.pdbx_description
1 polymer ?
#
loop_
_entity_poly.entity_id
_entity_poly.type
_entity_poly.pdbx_seq_one_letter_code
_entity_poly.pdbx_strand_id
1 'polypeptide(L)'
;SPLRRVFVYGTLKRGEPNHHWLTDVANGMASFVGRGTTVARYPLVIGSRYNIPFLLDVPGRGHQVRGEIYEIDDRMLTRLDVLEDYPRLYERRPEAIQSEGTAGATGGEQVVSCWIYLLQRFPPHLLEQPMLEEYRNSTALPYTESHDDDLFDDQHPATSTISASVEKEENPPR
;
A
#
# COMPACT_ATOMS: atom_id res chain seq x y z
N SER A 1 6.15 -26.84 -0.27
CA SER A 1 4.98 -26.22 0.38
C SER A 1 3.91 -25.87 -0.64
N PRO A 2 2.63 -25.84 -0.27
CA PRO A 2 1.59 -25.27 -1.12
C PRO A 2 1.89 -23.79 -1.37
N LEU A 3 1.57 -23.30 -2.57
CA LEU A 3 1.68 -21.88 -2.88
C LEU A 3 0.52 -21.11 -2.31
N ARG A 4 0.78 -19.86 -1.91
CA ARG A 4 -0.20 -18.94 -1.35
C ARG A 4 -0.30 -17.72 -2.24
N ARG A 5 -1.48 -17.11 -2.31
CA ARG A 5 -1.64 -15.81 -2.98
C ARG A 5 -1.52 -14.69 -1.96
N VAL A 6 -0.71 -13.70 -2.27
CA VAL A 6 -0.64 -12.42 -1.56
C VAL A 6 -1.06 -11.31 -2.49
N PHE A 7 -1.77 -10.32 -1.96
CA PHE A 7 -2.14 -9.10 -2.66
C PHE A 7 -1.34 -7.94 -2.09
N VAL A 8 -0.57 -7.27 -2.94
CA VAL A 8 0.23 -6.10 -2.57
C VAL A 8 -0.34 -4.84 -3.21
N TYR A 9 -0.52 -3.80 -2.41
CA TYR A 9 -1.14 -2.53 -2.82
C TYR A 9 -0.17 -1.33 -2.74
N GLY A 10 0.89 -1.45 -1.94
CA GLY A 10 1.83 -0.37 -1.62
C GLY A 10 3.21 -0.56 -2.25
N THR A 11 4.25 -0.38 -1.44
CA THR A 11 5.66 -0.30 -1.87
C THR A 11 6.24 -1.58 -2.49
N LEU A 12 5.54 -2.72 -2.36
CA LEU A 12 5.98 -4.01 -2.90
C LEU A 12 5.58 -4.23 -4.37
N LYS A 13 4.67 -3.41 -4.92
CA LYS A 13 4.24 -3.53 -6.32
C LYS A 13 5.40 -3.27 -7.30
N ARG A 14 5.30 -3.77 -8.53
CA ARG A 14 6.28 -3.50 -9.60
C ARG A 14 6.50 -2.01 -9.80
N GLY A 15 7.77 -1.62 -9.86
CA GLY A 15 8.18 -0.21 -10.01
C GLY A 15 8.13 0.60 -8.72
N GLU A 16 7.67 0.03 -7.61
CA GLU A 16 7.69 0.67 -6.29
C GLU A 16 8.97 0.32 -5.51
N PRO A 17 9.36 1.12 -4.50
CA PRO A 17 10.70 1.05 -3.88
C PRO A 17 11.09 -0.32 -3.28
N ASN A 18 10.12 -1.03 -2.69
CA ASN A 18 10.37 -2.30 -2.01
C ASN A 18 10.13 -3.52 -2.90
N HIS A 19 9.88 -3.35 -4.21
CA HIS A 19 9.62 -4.47 -5.11
C HIS A 19 10.70 -5.56 -5.10
N HIS A 20 11.95 -5.16 -4.83
CA HIS A 20 13.10 -6.04 -4.76
C HIS A 20 12.92 -7.21 -3.77
N TRP A 21 12.12 -7.04 -2.70
CA TRP A 21 11.81 -8.09 -1.74
C TRP A 21 11.14 -9.31 -2.36
N LEU A 22 10.25 -9.10 -3.34
CA LEU A 22 9.56 -10.18 -4.05
C LEU A 22 10.44 -10.85 -5.11
N THR A 23 11.50 -10.18 -5.57
CA THR A 23 12.40 -10.72 -6.60
C THR A 23 13.68 -11.33 -6.04
N ASP A 24 14.02 -11.05 -4.78
CA ASP A 24 15.18 -11.64 -4.13
C ASP A 24 14.92 -13.10 -3.75
N VAL A 25 15.64 -14.01 -4.41
CA VAL A 25 15.56 -15.45 -4.19
C VAL A 25 15.97 -15.86 -2.77
N ALA A 26 16.72 -15.02 -2.04
CA ALA A 26 17.04 -15.24 -0.64
C ALA A 26 15.79 -15.09 0.26
N ASN A 27 14.78 -14.35 -0.18
CA ASN A 27 13.52 -14.22 0.54
C ASN A 27 12.56 -15.38 0.29
N GLY A 28 12.69 -16.08 -0.83
CA GLY A 28 11.85 -17.22 -1.22
C GLY A 28 11.38 -17.08 -2.65
N MET A 29 10.37 -17.87 -3.04
CA MET A 29 9.76 -17.76 -4.36
C MET A 29 8.59 -16.78 -4.35
N ALA A 30 8.54 -15.88 -5.33
CA ALA A 30 7.33 -15.16 -5.72
C ALA A 30 7.16 -15.14 -7.24
N SER A 31 5.94 -15.37 -7.71
CA SER A 31 5.56 -15.32 -9.12
C SER A 31 4.38 -14.39 -9.31
N PHE A 32 4.52 -13.39 -10.17
CA PHE A 32 3.42 -12.49 -10.50
C PHE A 32 2.31 -13.24 -11.21
N VAL A 33 1.09 -13.12 -10.71
CA VAL A 33 -0.11 -13.73 -11.29
C VAL A 33 -0.82 -12.73 -12.19
N GLY A 34 -1.01 -11.51 -11.71
CA GLY A 34 -1.80 -10.50 -12.41
C GLY A 34 -2.11 -9.30 -11.52
N ARG A 35 -2.81 -8.32 -12.10
CA ARG A 35 -3.37 -7.21 -11.32
C ARG A 35 -4.67 -7.65 -10.65
N GLY A 36 -5.03 -6.96 -9.60
CA GLY A 36 -6.31 -7.18 -8.93
C GLY A 36 -6.79 -5.95 -8.19
N THR A 37 -8.05 -5.98 -7.80
CA THR A 37 -8.68 -4.94 -7.00
C THR A 37 -9.39 -5.58 -5.81
N THR A 38 -9.29 -4.99 -4.61
CA THR A 38 -10.06 -5.47 -3.45
C THR A 38 -11.55 -5.43 -3.75
N VAL A 39 -12.29 -6.48 -3.39
CA VAL A 39 -13.76 -6.48 -3.53
C VAL A 39 -14.37 -5.50 -2.53
N ALA A 40 -13.92 -5.55 -1.27
CA ALA A 40 -14.29 -4.58 -0.25
C ALA A 40 -13.56 -3.25 -0.48
N ARG A 41 -14.18 -2.16 0.00
CA ARG A 41 -13.55 -0.84 0.02
C ARG A 41 -12.71 -0.67 1.28
N TYR A 42 -11.55 -0.05 1.15
CA TYR A 42 -10.66 0.31 2.25
C TYR A 42 -10.11 1.73 2.09
N PRO A 43 -9.83 2.45 3.19
CA PRO A 43 -9.01 3.66 3.15
C PRO A 43 -7.55 3.27 2.89
N LEU A 44 -7.04 3.57 1.70
CA LEU A 44 -5.60 3.59 1.42
C LEU A 44 -5.12 5.03 1.52
N VAL A 45 -4.21 5.31 2.44
CA VAL A 45 -3.70 6.68 2.67
C VAL A 45 -2.18 6.69 2.69
N ILE A 46 -1.57 7.85 2.44
CA ILE A 46 -0.15 8.07 2.69
C ILE A 46 -0.04 8.73 4.07
N GLY A 47 0.75 8.16 4.97
CA GLY A 47 0.93 8.68 6.32
C GLY A 47 2.37 8.59 6.81
N SER A 48 2.59 9.06 8.05
CA SER A 48 3.89 9.24 8.70
C SER A 48 4.83 10.22 7.98
N ARG A 49 5.95 10.58 8.62
CA ARG A 49 7.04 11.35 7.99
C ARG A 49 7.77 10.62 6.87
N TYR A 50 7.53 9.31 6.75
CA TYR A 50 8.16 8.43 5.77
C TYR A 50 7.33 8.23 4.49
N ASN A 51 6.15 8.86 4.41
CA ASN A 51 5.21 8.73 3.28
C ASN A 51 4.87 7.26 2.96
N ILE A 52 4.65 6.46 4.00
CA ILE A 52 4.31 5.03 3.88
C ILE A 52 2.83 4.92 3.47
N PRO A 53 2.51 4.07 2.46
CA PRO A 53 1.12 3.74 2.16
C PRO A 53 0.54 2.80 3.22
N PHE A 54 -0.52 3.22 3.89
CA PHE A 54 -1.26 2.42 4.87
C PHE A 54 -2.64 2.04 4.33
N LEU A 55 -2.95 0.75 4.31
CA LEU A 55 -4.31 0.27 4.11
C LEU A 55 -4.97 0.06 5.47
N LEU A 56 -5.89 0.95 5.84
CA LEU A 56 -6.51 0.95 7.17
C LEU A 56 -7.61 -0.11 7.25
N ASP A 57 -7.70 -0.86 8.35
CA ASP A 57 -8.72 -1.90 8.58
C ASP A 57 -10.11 -1.31 8.91
N VAL A 58 -10.66 -0.55 7.96
CA VAL A 58 -11.99 0.06 8.03
C VAL A 58 -12.80 -0.35 6.80
N PRO A 59 -13.22 -1.62 6.71
CA PRO A 59 -13.91 -2.14 5.54
C PRO A 59 -15.19 -1.35 5.26
N GLY A 60 -15.44 -1.09 3.98
CA GLY A 60 -16.60 -0.33 3.50
C GLY A 60 -16.36 1.17 3.34
N ARG A 61 -15.24 1.72 3.83
CA ARG A 61 -14.81 3.12 3.64
C ARG A 61 -13.73 3.23 2.56
N GLY A 62 -13.57 4.40 1.94
CA GLY A 62 -12.56 4.63 0.91
C GLY A 62 -12.93 3.99 -0.43
N HIS A 63 -11.98 3.32 -1.07
CA HIS A 63 -12.10 2.81 -2.43
C HIS A 63 -11.84 1.31 -2.50
N GLN A 64 -12.26 0.69 -3.60
CA GLN A 64 -11.72 -0.60 -3.99
C GLN A 64 -10.27 -0.37 -4.45
N VAL A 65 -9.31 -0.97 -3.75
CA VAL A 65 -7.89 -0.66 -3.89
C VAL A 65 -7.26 -1.56 -4.94
N ARG A 66 -6.55 -0.94 -5.90
CA ARG A 66 -5.83 -1.62 -6.97
C ARG A 66 -4.43 -2.02 -6.53
N GLY A 67 -4.03 -3.22 -6.93
CA GLY A 67 -2.73 -3.78 -6.62
C GLY A 67 -2.37 -4.96 -7.50
N GLU A 68 -1.50 -5.81 -6.98
CA GLU A 68 -0.93 -6.95 -7.70
C GLU A 68 -1.05 -8.22 -6.87
N ILE A 69 -1.31 -9.34 -7.56
CA ILE A 69 -1.42 -10.67 -6.97
C ILE A 69 -0.14 -11.44 -7.29
N TYR A 70 0.46 -12.04 -6.25
CA TYR A 70 1.62 -12.92 -6.36
C TYR A 70 1.32 -14.27 -5.76
N GLU A 71 1.80 -15.34 -6.41
CA GLU A 71 1.93 -16.66 -5.81
C GLU A 71 3.29 -16.78 -5.12
N ILE A 72 3.30 -17.11 -3.84
CA ILE A 72 4.49 -17.15 -2.99
C ILE A 72 4.59 -18.47 -2.22
N ASP A 73 5.80 -18.85 -1.85
CA ASP A 73 6.03 -19.95 -0.91
C ASP A 73 5.96 -19.48 0.55
N ASP A 74 6.00 -20.43 1.50
CA ASP A 74 5.94 -20.12 2.94
C ASP A 74 7.17 -19.31 3.42
N ARG A 75 8.32 -19.47 2.75
CA ARG A 75 9.56 -18.73 3.11
C ARG A 75 9.39 -17.26 2.79
N MET A 76 8.90 -16.94 1.60
CA MET A 76 8.58 -15.59 1.18
C MET A 76 7.51 -14.97 2.08
N LEU A 77 6.45 -15.72 2.41
CA LEU A 77 5.42 -15.22 3.34
C LEU A 77 6.04 -14.84 4.70
N THR A 78 6.90 -15.69 5.26
CA THR A 78 7.58 -15.42 6.54
C THR A 78 8.47 -14.18 6.48
N ARG A 79 9.12 -13.93 5.33
CA ARG A 79 9.95 -12.73 5.13
C ARG A 79 9.09 -11.47 5.02
N LEU A 80 7.96 -11.55 4.34
CA LEU A 80 6.99 -10.44 4.30
C LEU A 80 6.40 -10.18 5.69
N ASP A 81 6.11 -11.21 6.50
CA ASP A 81 5.64 -11.02 7.88
C ASP A 81 6.63 -10.21 8.71
N VAL A 82 7.93 -10.45 8.54
CA VAL A 82 8.99 -9.68 9.21
C VAL A 82 9.07 -8.25 8.69
N LEU A 83 9.02 -8.06 7.36
CA LEU A 83 9.05 -6.73 6.73
C LEU A 83 7.89 -5.85 7.19
N GLU A 84 6.68 -6.42 7.23
CA GLU A 84 5.45 -5.73 7.61
C GLU A 84 5.23 -5.73 9.14
N ASP A 85 6.21 -6.20 9.91
CA ASP A 85 6.18 -6.25 11.37
C ASP A 85 4.88 -6.85 11.93
N TYR A 86 4.44 -7.95 11.31
CA TYR A 86 3.27 -8.72 11.71
C TYR A 86 3.58 -9.56 12.96
N PRO A 87 2.67 -9.65 13.96
CA PRO A 87 1.35 -9.00 14.05
C PRO A 87 1.36 -7.68 14.85
N ARG A 88 2.51 -7.00 15.00
CA ARG A 88 2.62 -5.81 15.85
C ARG A 88 2.05 -4.57 15.16
N LEU A 89 2.53 -4.29 13.94
CA LEU A 89 2.13 -3.13 13.14
C LEU A 89 0.94 -3.47 12.24
N TYR A 90 1.13 -4.40 11.31
CA TYR A 90 0.07 -4.88 10.42
C TYR A 90 -0.52 -6.21 10.92
N GLU A 91 -1.81 -6.40 10.65
CA GLU A 91 -2.46 -7.70 10.72
C GLU A 91 -2.51 -8.32 9.32
N ARG A 92 -2.32 -9.64 9.21
CA ARG A 92 -2.43 -10.37 7.95
C ARG A 92 -3.64 -11.31 7.94
N ARG A 93 -4.57 -11.09 7.02
CA ARG A 93 -5.75 -11.95 6.85
C ARG A 93 -6.09 -12.22 5.37
N PRO A 94 -6.87 -13.27 5.06
CA PRO A 94 -7.34 -13.47 3.69
C PRO A 94 -8.45 -12.46 3.34
N GLU A 95 -8.37 -11.88 2.15
CA GLU A 95 -9.37 -10.99 1.58
C GLU A 95 -9.73 -11.39 0.14
N ALA A 96 -10.96 -11.06 -0.26
CA ALA A 96 -11.45 -11.29 -1.61
C ALA A 96 -10.91 -10.22 -2.57
N ILE A 97 -10.17 -10.66 -3.59
CA ILE A 97 -9.59 -9.81 -4.63
C ILE A 97 -10.20 -10.19 -5.97
N GLN A 98 -10.78 -9.21 -6.66
CA GLN A 98 -11.19 -9.35 -8.05
C GLN A 98 -9.93 -9.30 -8.91
N SER A 99 -9.52 -10.42 -9.49
CA SER A 99 -8.39 -10.46 -10.43
C SER A 99 -8.80 -9.86 -11.76
N GLU A 100 -7.92 -9.04 -12.34
CA GLU A 100 -8.04 -8.64 -13.73
C GLU A 100 -7.66 -9.86 -14.60
N GLY A 101 -8.54 -10.26 -15.52
CA GLY A 101 -8.26 -11.41 -16.39
C GLY A 101 -6.99 -11.18 -17.21
N THR A 102 -6.18 -12.23 -17.40
CA THR A 102 -5.06 -12.16 -18.35
C THR A 102 -5.60 -12.32 -19.76
N ALA A 103 -5.36 -11.32 -20.63
CA ALA A 103 -5.72 -11.41 -22.03
C ALA A 103 -5.08 -12.65 -22.66
N GLY A 104 -5.89 -13.67 -22.97
CA GLY A 104 -5.45 -14.94 -23.58
C GLY A 104 -5.46 -16.17 -22.66
N ALA A 105 -5.75 -16.04 -21.36
CA ALA A 105 -6.06 -17.19 -20.51
C ALA A 105 -7.57 -17.48 -20.55
N THR A 106 -7.96 -18.76 -20.55
CA THR A 106 -9.36 -19.21 -20.54
C THR A 106 -10.12 -18.92 -19.24
N GLY A 107 -9.48 -18.27 -18.26
CA GLY A 107 -10.10 -17.77 -17.04
C GLY A 107 -10.30 -16.27 -17.15
N GLY A 108 -11.57 -15.84 -17.23
CA GLY A 108 -11.93 -14.42 -17.15
C GLY A 108 -11.62 -13.83 -15.78
N GLU A 109 -12.12 -12.62 -15.54
CA GLU A 109 -12.12 -12.01 -14.22
C GLU A 109 -12.68 -12.98 -13.16
N GLN A 110 -11.93 -13.21 -12.09
CA GLN A 110 -12.30 -14.15 -11.02
C GLN A 110 -12.02 -13.53 -9.65
N VAL A 111 -12.89 -13.81 -8.68
CA VAL A 111 -12.63 -13.47 -7.28
C VAL A 111 -11.74 -14.55 -6.68
N VAL A 112 -10.57 -14.16 -6.18
CA VAL A 112 -9.61 -15.04 -5.52
C VAL A 112 -9.37 -14.58 -4.08
N SER A 113 -9.13 -15.54 -3.20
CA SER A 113 -8.70 -15.24 -1.82
C SER A 113 -7.19 -15.00 -1.81
N CYS A 114 -6.76 -13.83 -1.31
CA CYS A 114 -5.36 -13.45 -1.16
C CYS A 114 -5.07 -12.99 0.27
N TRP A 115 -3.88 -13.29 0.79
CA TRP A 115 -3.40 -12.64 2.00
C TRP A 115 -3.13 -11.15 1.73
N ILE A 116 -3.51 -10.30 2.67
CA ILE A 116 -3.26 -8.85 2.64
C ILE A 116 -2.81 -8.38 4.03
N TYR A 117 -1.98 -7.35 4.08
CA TYR A 117 -1.58 -6.67 5.33
C TYR A 117 -2.44 -5.42 5.54
N LEU A 118 -3.04 -5.29 6.72
CA LEU A 118 -3.95 -4.19 7.09
C LEU A 118 -3.50 -3.54 8.40
N LEU A 119 -3.46 -2.21 8.43
CA LEU A 119 -3.12 -1.46 9.63
C LEU A 119 -4.37 -1.37 10.52
N GLN A 120 -4.35 -2.05 11.67
CA GLN A 120 -5.51 -2.10 12.57
C GLN A 120 -5.53 -0.99 13.62
N ARG A 121 -4.37 -0.62 14.14
CA ARG A 121 -4.22 0.41 15.17
C ARG A 121 -3.51 1.59 14.55
N PHE A 122 -4.23 2.71 14.46
CA PHE A 122 -3.72 3.91 13.83
C PHE A 122 -4.33 5.17 14.47
N PRO A 123 -3.64 6.32 14.41
CA PRO A 123 -4.21 7.59 14.83
C PRO A 123 -5.44 7.96 13.99
N PRO A 124 -6.52 8.49 14.59
CA PRO A 124 -7.73 8.87 13.87
C PRO A 124 -7.50 9.86 12.72
N HIS A 125 -6.49 10.73 12.82
CA HIS A 125 -6.16 11.72 11.78
C HIS A 125 -5.77 11.09 10.44
N LEU A 126 -5.35 9.82 10.40
CA LEU A 126 -5.09 9.13 9.12
C LEU A 126 -6.36 9.00 8.28
N LEU A 127 -7.54 8.99 8.90
CA LEU A 127 -8.81 8.93 8.19
C LEU A 127 -9.23 10.27 7.55
N GLU A 128 -8.52 11.35 7.86
CA GLU A 128 -8.70 12.69 7.28
C GLU A 128 -7.82 12.91 6.04
N GLN A 129 -6.85 12.01 5.81
CA GLN A 129 -5.96 12.07 4.65
C GLN A 129 -6.71 11.73 3.34
N PRO A 130 -6.20 12.21 2.18
CA PRO A 130 -6.70 11.78 0.89
C PRO A 130 -6.63 10.26 0.73
N MET A 131 -7.75 9.65 0.35
CA MET A 131 -7.86 8.21 0.12
C MET A 131 -7.57 7.89 -1.34
N LEU A 132 -6.69 6.92 -1.57
CA LEU A 132 -6.20 6.55 -2.89
C LEU A 132 -6.92 5.29 -3.40
N GLU A 133 -7.15 5.21 -4.71
CA GLU A 133 -7.52 3.95 -5.37
C GLU A 133 -6.29 3.07 -5.62
N GLU A 134 -5.12 3.68 -5.82
CA GLU A 134 -3.87 3.00 -6.14
C GLU A 134 -2.71 3.83 -5.62
N TYR A 135 -1.82 3.22 -4.84
CA TYR A 135 -0.56 3.88 -4.44
C TYR A 135 0.42 3.95 -5.62
N ARG A 136 1.09 5.08 -5.75
CA ARG A 136 2.26 5.28 -6.61
C ARG A 136 3.26 6.17 -5.89
N ASN A 137 4.50 5.73 -5.74
CA ASN A 137 5.55 6.60 -5.23
C ASN A 137 5.74 7.82 -6.16
N SER A 138 6.01 9.01 -5.59
CA SER A 138 6.16 10.24 -6.36
C SER A 138 7.32 11.08 -5.86
N THR A 139 7.82 11.99 -6.70
CA THR A 139 8.87 12.94 -6.31
C THR A 139 8.37 14.02 -5.36
N ALA A 140 7.06 14.30 -5.33
CA ALA A 140 6.45 15.27 -4.42
C ALA A 140 6.29 14.73 -3.00
N LEU A 141 6.01 13.43 -2.87
CA LEU A 141 5.87 12.70 -1.61
C LEU A 141 6.63 11.38 -1.72
N PRO A 142 7.97 11.40 -1.65
CA PRO A 142 8.77 10.20 -1.81
C PRO A 142 8.67 9.31 -0.57
N TYR A 143 8.41 8.02 -0.79
CA TYR A 143 8.61 6.99 0.21
C TYR A 143 10.04 7.05 0.74
N THR A 144 10.17 6.94 2.06
CA THR A 144 11.44 6.82 2.77
C THR A 144 11.39 5.57 3.64
N GLU A 145 12.47 4.80 3.67
CA GLU A 145 12.55 3.65 4.58
C GLU A 145 12.53 4.13 6.04
N SER A 146 11.74 3.45 6.88
CA SER A 146 11.69 3.69 8.32
C SER A 146 12.50 2.65 9.06
N HIS A 147 13.29 3.07 10.04
CA HIS A 147 13.93 2.19 11.04
C HIS A 147 13.38 2.43 12.45
N ASP A 148 12.32 3.22 12.54
CA ASP A 148 11.76 3.70 13.79
C ASP A 148 10.62 2.80 14.26
N ASP A 149 10.62 2.49 15.56
CA ASP A 149 9.59 1.64 16.17
C ASP A 149 8.24 2.36 16.31
N ASP A 150 8.23 3.70 16.21
CA ASP A 150 7.05 4.56 16.33
C ASP A 150 6.82 5.39 15.04
N LEU A 151 6.00 4.83 14.14
CA LEU A 151 5.65 5.48 12.87
C LEU A 151 4.72 6.69 13.03
N PHE A 152 4.13 6.88 14.22
CA PHE A 152 3.05 7.83 14.45
C PHE A 152 3.37 8.88 15.52
N ASP A 153 4.65 9.07 15.87
CA ASP A 153 5.06 10.12 16.82
C ASP A 153 4.53 11.50 16.39
N ASP A 154 3.66 12.06 17.24
CA ASP A 154 2.87 13.28 17.00
C ASP A 154 3.73 14.54 16.84
N GLN A 155 5.05 14.46 17.04
CA GLN A 155 5.95 15.60 16.85
C GLN A 155 6.14 15.99 15.38
N HIS A 156 5.78 15.12 14.42
CA HIS A 156 5.93 15.39 12.98
C HIS A 156 4.75 14.85 12.15
N PRO A 157 3.59 15.53 12.14
CA PRO A 157 2.53 15.21 11.19
C PRO A 157 3.04 15.35 9.74
N ALA A 158 2.64 14.43 8.86
CA ALA A 158 2.89 14.53 7.43
C ALA A 158 2.49 15.94 6.95
N THR A 159 3.43 16.61 6.30
CA THR A 159 3.49 18.06 6.12
C THR A 159 2.19 18.68 5.63
N SER A 160 1.53 19.44 6.51
CA SER A 160 0.78 20.62 6.10
C SER A 160 1.78 21.61 5.51
N THR A 161 1.69 21.95 4.22
CA THR A 161 1.85 23.29 3.62
C THR A 161 1.85 23.18 2.09
N ILE A 162 0.69 23.39 1.44
CA ILE A 162 0.69 24.10 0.15
C ILE A 162 0.24 25.53 0.49
N SER A 163 1.20 26.41 0.73
CA SER A 163 0.95 27.85 0.74
C SER A 163 0.88 28.28 -0.72
N ALA A 164 -0.34 28.54 -1.20
CA ALA A 164 -0.55 29.25 -2.45
C ALA A 164 -0.02 30.68 -2.28
N SER A 165 1.10 30.98 -2.93
CA SER A 165 1.58 32.35 -3.08
C SER A 165 0.62 33.09 -4.01
N VAL A 166 -0.26 33.91 -3.43
CA VAL A 166 -1.00 34.94 -4.17
C VAL A 166 0.01 36.02 -4.56
N GLU A 167 0.29 36.16 -5.85
CA GLU A 167 1.00 37.31 -6.40
C GLU A 167 0.18 38.58 -6.11
N LYS A 168 0.75 39.52 -5.36
CA LYS A 168 0.26 40.89 -5.28
C LYS A 168 0.85 41.66 -6.45
N GLU A 169 0.00 41.99 -7.41
CA GLU A 169 0.30 42.97 -8.46
C GLU A 169 0.27 44.38 -7.84
N GLU A 170 1.45 44.99 -7.72
CA GLU A 170 1.64 46.37 -7.28
C GLU A 170 1.44 47.30 -8.49
N ASN A 171 0.39 48.11 -8.46
CA ASN A 171 0.13 49.17 -9.44
C ASN A 171 0.97 50.42 -9.10
N PRO A 172 1.73 51.03 -10.03
CA PRO A 172 2.39 52.31 -9.75
C PRO A 172 1.45 53.50 -10.04
N PRO A 173 1.64 54.65 -9.36
CA PRO A 173 0.70 55.75 -9.42
C PRO A 173 0.94 56.69 -10.62
N ARG A 174 -0.20 57.27 -11.05
CA ARG A 174 -0.45 58.42 -11.96
C ARG A 174 0.70 59.06 -12.73
#